data_AF-D6XZG7-F1
#
_entry.id   AF-D6XZG7-F1
#
_cell.length_a   1.000
_cell.length_b   1.000
_cell.length_c   1.000
_cell.angle_alpha   90.00
_cell.angle_beta   90.00
_cell.angle_gamma   90.00
#
_symmetry.space_group_name_H-M   'P 1'
#
loop_
_entity.id
_entity.type
_entity.pdbx_description
1 polymer ?
#
loop_
_entity_poly.entity_id
_entity_poly.type
_entity_poly.pdbx_seq_one_letter_code
_entity_poly.pdbx_strand_id
1 'polypeptide(L)'
;MHEIPATSSTSSLIELPPVAPSSVYTMYRSSDGYARNQSGIVMKVNGRAKIAILTGDYHYGQLLKGVMDPHESRLKPYELVVPHHGGSAGSWEKKITTGLKAIDFSGGVLSTSSKRCKNVPREDVHHFFVKKLGFACFCSLCKPSVTGYDVSLDGLSVWGRIT
;
A
#
# COMPACT_ATOMS: atom_id res chain seq x y z
N MET A 1 -28.31 -37.39 -15.62
CA MET A 1 -28.03 -36.02 -15.12
C MET A 1 -27.04 -36.17 -13.99
N HIS A 2 -25.79 -35.77 -14.20
CA HIS A 2 -24.77 -35.75 -13.15
C HIS A 2 -24.62 -34.30 -12.69
N GLU A 3 -25.01 -34.03 -11.45
CA GLU A 3 -24.73 -32.76 -10.80
C GLU A 3 -23.24 -32.73 -10.42
N ILE A 4 -22.52 -31.77 -10.97
CA ILE A 4 -21.14 -31.46 -10.58
C ILE A 4 -21.23 -30.69 -9.26
N PRO A 5 -20.58 -31.13 -8.16
CA PRO A 5 -20.61 -30.39 -6.92
C PRO A 5 -19.87 -29.07 -7.11
N ALA A 6 -20.50 -27.97 -6.70
CA ALA A 6 -19.85 -26.68 -6.63
C ALA A 6 -18.67 -26.77 -5.65
N THR A 7 -17.44 -26.76 -6.19
CA THR A 7 -16.23 -26.61 -5.38
C THR A 7 -16.26 -25.22 -4.76
N SER A 8 -16.58 -25.17 -3.48
CA SER A 8 -16.36 -24.04 -2.59
C SER A 8 -14.91 -23.56 -2.75
N SER A 9 -14.72 -22.42 -3.42
CA SER A 9 -13.43 -21.77 -3.53
C SER A 9 -13.11 -21.07 -2.21
N THR A 10 -12.60 -21.83 -1.24
CA THR A 10 -11.91 -21.24 -0.10
C THR A 10 -10.66 -20.55 -0.63
N SER A 11 -10.71 -19.21 -0.71
CA SER A 11 -9.57 -18.35 -0.99
C SER A 11 -8.44 -18.72 -0.03
N SER A 12 -7.48 -19.52 -0.49
CA SER A 12 -6.29 -19.87 0.26
C SER A 12 -5.59 -18.59 0.69
N LEU A 13 -5.37 -18.47 1.99
CA LEU A 13 -4.81 -17.29 2.62
C LEU A 13 -3.38 -17.09 2.07
N ILE A 14 -3.20 -16.08 1.23
CA ILE A 14 -1.91 -15.77 0.64
C ILE A 14 -1.00 -15.17 1.73
N GLU A 15 0.19 -15.75 1.87
CA GLU A 15 1.23 -15.30 2.80
C GLU A 15 2.28 -14.44 2.08
N LEU A 16 2.95 -13.59 2.86
CA LEU A 16 4.00 -12.67 2.39
C LEU A 16 5.34 -13.04 3.03
N PRO A 17 6.00 -14.13 2.59
CA PRO A 17 7.32 -14.45 3.08
C PRO A 17 8.36 -13.44 2.56
N PRO A 18 9.37 -13.08 3.37
CA PRO A 18 10.50 -12.28 2.90
C PRO A 18 11.32 -13.10 1.90
N VAL A 19 11.61 -12.53 0.73
CA VAL A 19 12.31 -13.22 -0.37
C VAL A 19 13.78 -12.80 -0.48
N ALA A 20 14.13 -11.60 -0.04
CA ALA A 20 15.50 -11.10 -0.01
C ALA A 20 15.67 -10.10 1.16
N PRO A 21 15.87 -10.60 2.39
CA PRO A 21 16.15 -9.73 3.53
C PRO A 21 17.59 -9.20 3.43
N SER A 22 17.73 -7.88 3.44
CA SER A 22 18.99 -7.20 3.70
C SER A 22 18.81 -6.23 4.87
N SER A 23 19.90 -5.71 5.44
CA SER A 23 19.80 -4.66 6.46
C SER A 23 19.12 -3.38 5.94
N VAL A 24 19.11 -3.18 4.62
CA VAL A 24 18.62 -1.96 3.97
C VAL A 24 17.18 -2.12 3.46
N TYR A 25 16.81 -3.27 2.91
CA TYR A 25 15.48 -3.54 2.40
C TYR A 25 15.07 -5.01 2.54
N THR A 26 13.76 -5.22 2.66
CA THR A 26 13.11 -6.52 2.61
C THR A 26 12.10 -6.51 1.47
N MET A 27 12.24 -7.46 0.55
CA MET A 27 11.21 -7.71 -0.47
C MET A 27 10.25 -8.80 0.01
N TYR A 28 8.97 -8.56 -0.18
CA TYR A 28 7.89 -9.50 0.07
C TYR A 28 7.20 -9.80 -1.26
N ARG A 29 6.91 -11.07 -1.50
CA ARG A 29 6.15 -11.49 -2.67
C ARG A 29 4.93 -12.27 -2.21
N SER A 30 3.80 -12.04 -2.86
CA SER A 30 2.63 -12.89 -2.72
C SER A 30 2.94 -14.34 -3.05
N SER A 31 2.46 -15.29 -2.25
CA SER A 31 2.29 -16.67 -2.71
C SER A 31 1.32 -16.70 -3.91
N ASP A 32 1.48 -17.67 -4.81
CA ASP A 32 0.70 -17.76 -6.05
C ASP A 32 -0.81 -17.61 -5.80
N GLY A 33 -1.44 -16.66 -6.49
CA GLY A 33 -2.85 -16.32 -6.39
C GLY A 33 -3.48 -16.18 -7.77
N TYR A 34 -4.79 -16.38 -7.87
CA TYR A 34 -5.52 -16.48 -9.15
C TYR A 34 -5.62 -15.16 -9.92
N ALA A 35 -5.36 -14.01 -9.30
CA ALA A 35 -5.49 -12.69 -9.91
C ALA A 35 -4.15 -11.94 -10.04
N ARG A 36 -3.97 -11.23 -11.15
CA ARG A 36 -2.74 -10.48 -11.48
C ARG A 36 -2.33 -9.46 -10.41
N ASN A 37 -3.31 -8.83 -9.73
CA ASN A 37 -3.10 -7.89 -8.63
C ASN A 37 -2.68 -8.57 -7.31
N GLN A 38 -2.72 -9.90 -7.26
CA GLN A 38 -2.28 -10.73 -6.13
C GLN A 38 -0.89 -11.33 -6.37
N SER A 39 -0.10 -10.82 -7.33
CA SER A 39 1.27 -11.30 -7.62
C SER A 39 2.35 -10.23 -7.48
N GLY A 40 1.97 -9.06 -6.93
CA GLY A 40 2.87 -7.93 -6.77
C GLY A 40 4.02 -8.18 -5.79
N ILE A 41 5.06 -7.35 -5.92
CA ILE A 41 6.19 -7.29 -4.97
C ILE A 41 5.97 -6.06 -4.09
N VAL A 42 6.07 -6.26 -2.78
CA VAL A 42 6.14 -5.18 -1.81
C VAL A 42 7.59 -5.03 -1.37
N MET A 43 8.10 -3.81 -1.34
CA MET A 43 9.43 -3.52 -0.81
C MET A 43 9.33 -2.65 0.43
N LYS A 44 9.90 -3.13 1.53
CA LYS A 44 10.09 -2.37 2.76
C LYS A 44 11.55 -1.91 2.81
N VAL A 45 11.79 -0.61 2.89
CA VAL A 45 13.14 -0.03 2.95
C VAL A 45 13.35 0.57 4.33
N ASN A 46 14.36 0.07 5.03
CA ASN A 46 14.72 0.50 6.37
C ASN A 46 15.66 1.71 6.30
N GLY A 47 15.12 2.92 6.48
CA GLY A 47 15.94 4.13 6.72
C GLY A 47 16.55 4.12 8.12
N ARG A 48 17.03 5.24 8.64
CA ARG A 48 17.42 5.44 10.05
C ARG A 48 16.23 5.94 10.85
N ALA A 49 15.54 6.96 10.35
CA ALA A 49 14.43 7.62 11.05
C ALA A 49 13.03 7.06 10.73
N LYS A 50 12.86 6.46 9.54
CA LYS A 50 11.56 5.97 9.05
C LYS A 50 11.73 4.73 8.18
N ILE A 51 10.63 4.06 7.88
CA ILE A 51 10.59 2.90 6.99
C ILE A 51 9.69 3.24 5.80
N ALA A 52 10.20 3.13 4.58
CA ALA A 52 9.35 3.29 3.39
C ALA A 52 8.74 1.94 2.98
N ILE A 53 7.48 1.95 2.57
CA ILE A 53 6.77 0.78 2.08
C ILE A 53 6.25 1.08 0.67
N LEU A 54 6.87 0.43 -0.31
CA LEU A 54 6.48 0.49 -1.72
C LEU A 54 5.58 -0.70 -2.01
N THR A 55 4.29 -0.45 -2.20
CA THR A 55 3.28 -1.51 -2.18
C THR A 55 2.88 -2.02 -3.56
N GLY A 56 3.05 -1.24 -4.63
CA GLY A 56 2.48 -1.61 -5.94
C GLY A 56 0.95 -1.72 -5.88
N ASP A 57 0.38 -2.81 -6.39
CA ASP A 57 -1.07 -3.05 -6.41
C ASP A 57 -1.55 -3.98 -5.27
N TYR A 58 -0.75 -4.11 -4.21
CA TYR A 58 -0.94 -5.15 -3.20
C TYR A 58 -2.14 -4.94 -2.27
N HIS A 59 -2.75 -6.02 -1.79
CA HIS A 59 -3.96 -5.91 -0.96
C HIS A 59 -3.67 -5.33 0.44
N TYR A 60 -4.54 -4.41 0.89
CA TYR A 60 -4.39 -3.77 2.21
C TYR A 60 -4.34 -4.76 3.37
N GLY A 61 -5.20 -5.78 3.35
CA GLY A 61 -5.24 -6.77 4.43
C GLY A 61 -3.97 -7.60 4.56
N GLN A 62 -3.31 -7.90 3.43
CA GLN A 62 -2.07 -8.64 3.44
C GLN A 62 -0.89 -7.78 3.91
N LEU A 63 -0.88 -6.50 3.55
CA LEU A 63 0.09 -5.54 4.08
C LEU A 63 0.03 -5.44 5.59
N LEU A 64 -1.19 -5.32 6.16
CA LEU A 64 -1.40 -5.28 7.62
C LEU A 64 -1.03 -6.60 8.33
N LYS A 65 -1.14 -7.74 7.64
CA LYS A 65 -0.83 -9.04 8.23
C LYS A 65 0.66 -9.39 8.17
N GLY A 66 1.34 -9.03 7.07
CA GLY A 66 2.66 -9.55 6.76
C GLY A 66 3.78 -8.52 6.62
N VAL A 67 3.46 -7.22 6.51
CA VAL A 67 4.48 -6.18 6.24
C VAL A 67 4.49 -5.10 7.30
N MET A 68 3.31 -4.64 7.72
CA MET A 68 3.16 -3.52 8.64
C MET A 68 2.89 -4.03 10.05
N ASP A 69 3.79 -3.70 10.97
CA ASP A 69 3.60 -3.94 12.40
C ASP A 69 3.33 -2.59 13.13
N PRO A 70 2.21 -2.45 13.86
CA PRO A 70 1.94 -1.30 14.72
C PRO A 70 3.05 -1.00 15.73
N HIS A 71 3.63 -2.02 16.37
CA HIS A 71 4.68 -1.83 17.37
C HIS A 71 5.96 -1.27 16.74
N GLU A 72 6.37 -1.81 15.60
CA GLU A 72 7.50 -1.29 14.83
C GLU A 72 7.25 0.14 14.36
N SER A 73 6.03 0.45 13.89
CA SER A 73 5.68 1.79 13.40
C SER A 73 5.82 2.88 14.48
N ARG A 74 5.55 2.55 15.75
CA ARG A 74 5.72 3.49 16.89
C ARG A 74 7.19 3.82 17.16
N LEU A 75 8.08 2.88 16.89
CA LEU A 75 9.53 3.09 17.04
C LEU A 75 10.10 3.83 15.82
N LYS A 76 9.55 3.51 14.64
CA LYS A 76 10.05 4.01 13.37
C LYS A 76 8.89 4.14 12.38
N PRO A 77 8.32 5.35 12.27
CA PRO A 77 7.07 5.55 11.54
C PRO A 77 7.22 5.22 10.07
N TYR A 78 6.11 4.83 9.46
CA TYR A 78 6.10 4.39 8.07
C TYR A 78 5.86 5.55 7.11
N GLU A 79 6.42 5.42 5.92
CA GLU A 79 6.11 6.24 4.77
C GLU A 79 5.57 5.34 3.65
N LEU A 80 4.32 5.55 3.27
CA LEU A 80 3.59 4.58 2.47
C LEU A 80 3.31 5.10 1.05
N VAL A 81 3.73 4.36 0.04
CA VAL A 81 3.11 4.47 -1.29
C VAL A 81 1.81 3.69 -1.24
N VAL A 82 0.68 4.36 -1.40
CA VAL A 82 -0.64 3.74 -1.25
C VAL A 82 -0.87 2.71 -2.35
N PRO A 83 -1.32 1.48 -1.99
CA PRO A 83 -1.58 0.44 -2.96
C PRO A 83 -2.56 0.85 -4.05
N HIS A 84 -2.34 0.32 -5.24
CA HIS A 84 -3.21 0.46 -6.39
C HIS A 84 -3.60 1.91 -6.71
N HIS A 85 -2.65 2.83 -6.48
CA HIS A 85 -2.86 4.27 -6.65
C HIS A 85 -4.06 4.81 -5.86
N GLY A 86 -4.36 4.22 -4.70
CA GLY A 86 -5.55 4.55 -3.89
C GLY A 86 -6.87 3.99 -4.43
N GLY A 87 -6.81 3.04 -5.35
CA GLY A 87 -7.95 2.26 -5.81
C GLY A 87 -8.26 1.06 -4.90
N SER A 88 -9.18 0.20 -5.33
CA SER A 88 -9.59 -0.99 -4.58
C SER A 88 -8.53 -2.09 -4.67
N ALA A 89 -7.58 -2.11 -3.73
CA ALA A 89 -6.61 -3.18 -3.57
C ALA A 89 -7.12 -4.24 -2.57
N GLY A 90 -7.93 -5.18 -3.05
CA GLY A 90 -8.67 -6.13 -2.22
C GLY A 90 -9.92 -5.51 -1.60
N SER A 91 -10.30 -5.95 -0.39
CA SER A 91 -11.44 -5.40 0.34
C SER A 91 -11.09 -4.09 1.06
N TRP A 92 -12.00 -3.11 1.00
CA TRP A 92 -11.93 -1.89 1.80
C TRP A 92 -13.06 -1.88 2.82
N GLU A 93 -12.76 -2.41 4.00
CA GLU A 93 -13.74 -2.66 5.06
C GLU A 93 -13.27 -2.11 6.41
N LYS A 94 -14.19 -2.02 7.37
CA LYS A 94 -13.92 -1.39 8.69
C LYS A 94 -12.66 -1.94 9.36
N LYS A 95 -12.45 -3.26 9.31
CA LYS A 95 -11.27 -3.92 9.89
C LYS A 95 -9.95 -3.40 9.28
N ILE A 96 -9.91 -3.20 7.96
CA ILE A 96 -8.75 -2.62 7.26
C ILE A 96 -8.53 -1.19 7.72
N THR A 97 -9.58 -0.37 7.75
CA THR A 97 -9.44 1.04 8.17
C THR A 97 -9.00 1.17 9.63
N THR A 98 -9.49 0.30 10.52
CA THR A 98 -9.07 0.27 11.92
C THR A 98 -7.62 -0.17 12.05
N GLY A 99 -7.20 -1.20 11.30
CA GLY A 99 -5.82 -1.66 11.27
C GLY A 99 -4.86 -0.58 10.79
N LEU A 100 -5.19 0.11 9.69
CA LEU A 100 -4.38 1.22 9.17
C LEU A 100 -4.31 2.41 10.15
N LYS A 101 -5.37 2.69 10.92
CA LYS A 101 -5.33 3.73 11.96
C LYS A 101 -4.44 3.38 13.15
N ALA A 102 -4.09 2.10 13.33
CA ALA A 102 -3.19 1.66 14.39
C ALA A 102 -1.72 1.74 13.97
N ILE A 103 -1.43 2.06 12.70
CA ILE A 103 -0.08 2.24 12.18
C ILE A 103 0.30 3.71 12.27
N ASP A 104 1.49 3.98 12.81
CA ASP A 104 2.06 5.32 12.84
C ASP A 104 2.72 5.62 11.50
N PHE A 105 2.06 6.50 10.73
CA PHE A 105 2.59 7.01 9.48
C PHE A 105 3.23 8.38 9.69
N SER A 106 4.46 8.52 9.20
CA SER A 106 5.12 9.83 9.03
C SER A 106 4.60 10.57 7.80
N GLY A 107 4.04 9.83 6.84
CA GLY A 107 3.48 10.36 5.61
C GLY A 107 3.18 9.26 4.61
N GLY A 108 2.84 9.68 3.39
CA GLY A 108 2.65 8.78 2.28
C GLY A 108 2.09 9.48 1.05
N VAL A 109 1.95 8.71 -0.01
CA VAL A 109 1.62 9.23 -1.33
C VAL A 109 0.68 8.33 -2.10
N LEU A 110 -0.31 8.94 -2.76
CA LEU A 110 -1.13 8.31 -3.78
C LEU A 110 -0.54 8.62 -5.14
N SER A 111 0.07 7.60 -5.77
CA SER A 111 0.71 7.70 -7.08
C SER A 111 -0.31 7.66 -8.24
N THR A 112 -1.43 8.37 -8.15
CA THR A 112 -2.47 8.37 -9.20
C THR A 112 -2.12 9.37 -10.31
N SER A 113 -2.02 8.91 -11.56
CA SER A 113 -1.88 9.82 -12.70
C SER A 113 -3.14 10.66 -12.92
N SER A 114 -2.97 11.91 -13.39
CA SER A 114 -4.06 12.87 -13.57
C SER A 114 -5.21 12.35 -14.46
N LYS A 115 -4.90 11.52 -15.46
CA LYS A 115 -5.90 10.91 -16.35
C LYS A 115 -6.78 9.86 -15.67
N ARG A 116 -6.32 9.26 -14.56
CA ARG A 116 -7.02 8.20 -13.80
C ARG A 116 -7.73 8.69 -12.54
N CYS A 117 -7.53 9.95 -12.16
CA CYS A 117 -8.19 10.64 -11.05
C CYS A 117 -9.71 10.48 -10.95
N LYS A 118 -10.39 10.38 -12.09
CA LYS A 118 -11.85 10.22 -12.14
C LYS A 118 -12.31 8.83 -11.68
N ASN A 119 -11.43 7.84 -11.69
CA ASN A 119 -11.75 6.45 -11.36
C ASN A 119 -11.36 6.07 -9.92
N VAL A 120 -10.78 6.99 -9.15
CA VAL A 120 -10.39 6.72 -7.77
C VAL A 120 -11.64 6.80 -6.87
N PRO A 121 -11.88 5.83 -5.97
CA PRO A 121 -13.00 5.86 -5.03
C PRO A 121 -12.78 6.98 -4.00
N ARG A 122 -13.29 8.18 -4.33
CA ARG A 122 -12.95 9.42 -3.61
C ARG A 122 -13.41 9.45 -2.17
N GLU A 123 -14.61 8.95 -1.91
CA GLU A 123 -15.23 9.00 -0.58
C GLU A 123 -14.73 7.90 0.36
N ASP A 124 -13.98 6.92 -0.16
CA ASP A 124 -13.51 5.77 0.60
C ASP A 124 -11.99 5.84 0.84
N VAL A 125 -11.22 5.04 0.08
CA VAL A 125 -9.78 4.86 0.20
C VAL A 125 -9.07 6.21 0.09
N HIS A 126 -9.45 7.00 -0.91
CA HIS A 126 -8.80 8.28 -1.17
C HIS A 126 -9.08 9.31 -0.07
N HIS A 127 -10.33 9.44 0.40
CA HIS A 127 -10.65 10.30 1.53
C HIS A 127 -9.82 9.90 2.75
N PHE A 128 -9.74 8.60 3.04
CA PHE A 128 -8.97 8.11 4.18
C PHE A 128 -7.50 8.54 4.11
N PHE A 129 -6.78 8.24 3.03
CA PHE A 129 -5.36 8.57 2.96
C PHE A 129 -5.11 10.07 2.80
N VAL A 130 -5.83 10.76 1.90
CA VAL A 130 -5.53 12.16 1.57
C VAL A 130 -6.10 13.12 2.60
N LYS A 131 -7.36 12.96 3.00
CA LYS A 131 -8.04 13.91 3.88
C LYS A 131 -7.86 13.59 5.36
N LYS A 132 -7.88 12.31 5.75
CA LYS A 132 -7.73 11.92 7.17
C LYS A 132 -6.28 11.77 7.59
N LEU A 133 -5.44 11.16 6.74
CA LEU A 133 -4.02 10.95 7.04
C LEU A 133 -3.10 12.02 6.44
N GLY A 134 -3.63 12.95 5.63
CA GLY A 134 -2.85 14.05 5.07
C GLY A 134 -1.83 13.63 4.00
N PHE A 135 -2.01 12.46 3.38
CA PHE A 135 -1.07 11.96 2.38
C PHE A 135 -1.07 12.84 1.13
N ALA A 136 0.11 12.95 0.50
CA ALA A 136 0.24 13.64 -0.76
C ALA A 136 -0.52 12.90 -1.86
N CYS A 137 -1.14 13.66 -2.77
CA CYS A 137 -1.86 13.11 -3.90
C CYS A 137 -1.51 13.89 -5.15
N PHE A 138 -0.99 13.19 -6.16
CA PHE A 138 -0.64 13.78 -7.46
C PHE A 138 -1.80 13.80 -8.45
N CYS A 139 -3.00 13.51 -7.96
CA CYS A 139 -4.19 13.61 -8.76
C CYS A 139 -4.50 15.08 -9.07
N SER A 140 -4.73 15.45 -10.33
CA SER A 140 -5.07 16.82 -10.75
C SER A 140 -6.37 17.37 -10.13
N LEU A 141 -7.23 16.50 -9.60
CA LEU A 141 -8.48 16.87 -8.92
C LEU A 141 -8.29 17.09 -7.42
N CYS A 142 -7.17 16.64 -6.87
CA CYS A 142 -6.68 17.18 -5.62
C CYS A 142 -5.98 18.48 -5.99
N LYS A 143 -6.37 19.62 -5.40
CA LYS A 143 -5.52 20.82 -5.48
C LYS A 143 -4.12 20.35 -5.04
N PRO A 144 -3.08 20.50 -5.88
CA PRO A 144 -1.76 20.00 -5.51
C PRO A 144 -1.35 20.76 -4.26
N SER A 145 -1.44 20.11 -3.10
CA SER A 145 -0.88 20.65 -1.87
C SER A 145 0.64 20.54 -1.88
N VAL A 146 1.20 19.78 -2.84
CA VAL A 146 2.63 19.56 -2.97
C VAL A 146 2.99 19.37 -4.45
N THR A 147 3.89 20.19 -4.97
CA THR A 147 4.44 20.10 -6.34
C THR A 147 5.58 19.08 -6.47
N GLY A 148 5.84 18.32 -5.40
CA GLY A 148 6.79 17.23 -5.33
C GLY A 148 6.66 16.53 -3.98
N TYR A 149 6.77 15.21 -3.95
CA TYR A 149 6.81 14.41 -2.73
C TYR A 149 8.07 13.56 -2.80
N ASP A 150 9.00 13.82 -1.89
CA ASP A 150 10.25 13.07 -1.79
C ASP A 150 10.13 12.07 -0.65
N VAL A 151 10.15 10.78 -1.00
CA VAL A 151 10.41 9.73 -0.01
C VAL A 151 11.92 9.73 0.23
N SER A 152 12.37 10.67 1.08
CA SER A 152 13.78 10.81 1.45
C SER A 152 14.11 9.91 2.63
N LEU A 153 14.84 8.83 2.39
CA LEU A 153 15.41 7.96 3.41
C LEU A 153 16.89 8.32 3.58
N ASP A 154 17.20 9.24 4.49
CA ASP A 154 18.57 9.56 4.89
C ASP A 154 19.55 9.81 3.72
N GLY A 155 19.09 10.59 2.72
CA GLY A 155 19.88 10.93 1.53
C GLY A 155 19.59 10.09 0.30
N LEU A 156 18.85 8.99 0.42
CA LEU A 156 18.24 8.28 -0.71
C LEU A 156 16.84 8.86 -0.96
N SER A 157 16.73 9.72 -1.97
CA SER A 157 15.47 10.27 -2.45
C SER A 157 14.92 9.39 -3.57
N VAL A 158 13.76 8.77 -3.35
CA VAL A 158 13.04 8.06 -4.42
C VAL A 158 12.15 9.08 -5.14
N TRP A 159 12.65 9.61 -6.25
CA TRP A 159 11.94 10.57 -7.07
C TRP A 159 10.86 9.90 -7.92
N GLY A 160 9.60 10.11 -7.57
CA GLY A 160 8.47 9.81 -8.43
C GLY A 160 8.12 11.01 -9.32
N ARG A 161 8.72 11.14 -10.51
CA ARG A 161 8.19 12.02 -11.56
C ARG A 161 7.20 11.20 -12.39
N ILE A 162 5.90 11.41 -12.19
CA ILE A 162 4.87 10.85 -13.08
C ILE A 162 4.65 11.88 -14.19
N THR A 163 5.27 11.65 -15.34
CA THR A 163 4.96 12.36 -16.60
C THR A 163 3.70 11.82 -17.24
#